data_AF-A0A1H5WJS5-F1
#
_entry.id   AF-A0A1H5WJS5-F1
#
_cell.length_a   1.000
_cell.length_b   1.000
_cell.length_c   1.000
_cell.angle_alpha   90.00
_cell.angle_beta   90.00
_cell.angle_gamma   90.00
#
_symmetry.space_group_name_H-M   'P 1'
#
loop_
_entity.id
_entity.type
_entity.pdbx_description
1 polymer ?
#
loop_
_entity_poly.entity_id
_entity_poly.type
_entity_poly.pdbx_seq_one_letter_code
_entity_poly.pdbx_strand_id
1 'polypeptide(L)'
;MRIKQGFVLREVCGEQVIMGEGLGALDFGKLLVLNETAAWLWQQAAEMETFNVDLLTEKLLGTYDVAPEEAREDVSDILQKWQQAGLVEE
;
A
#
# COMPACT_ATOMS: atom_id res chain seq x y z
N MET A 1 -9.07 7.81 -3.40
CA MET A 1 -8.51 6.44 -3.41
C MET A 1 -8.68 5.84 -2.04
N ARG A 2 -9.03 4.57 -1.99
CA ARG A 2 -9.09 3.75 -0.78
C ARG A 2 -8.66 2.31 -1.09
N ILE A 3 -8.22 1.56 -0.08
CA ILE A 3 -7.95 0.14 -0.23
C ILE A 3 -9.28 -0.60 -0.44
N LYS A 4 -9.34 -1.45 -1.46
CA LYS A 4 -10.51 -2.29 -1.72
C LYS A 4 -10.69 -3.28 -0.58
N GLN A 5 -11.95 -3.58 -0.27
CA GLN A 5 -12.26 -4.64 0.69
C GLN A 5 -11.79 -6.00 0.18
N GLY A 6 -11.42 -6.88 1.11
CA GLY A 6 -10.93 -8.21 0.78
C GLY A 6 -9.45 -8.28 0.45
N PHE A 7 -8.65 -7.28 0.84
CA PHE A 7 -7.19 -7.37 0.85
C PHE A 7 -6.67 -7.15 2.26
N VAL A 8 -5.73 -7.99 2.68
CA VAL A 8 -5.11 -7.90 4.00
C VAL A 8 -3.60 -8.04 3.89
N LEU A 9 -2.90 -7.37 4.80
CA LEU A 9 -1.47 -7.57 5.02
C LEU A 9 -1.29 -8.70 6.05
N ARG A 10 -0.43 -9.66 5.74
CA ARG A 10 -0.02 -10.76 6.64
C ARG A 10 1.49 -10.90 6.62
N GLU A 11 2.03 -11.34 7.74
CA GLU A 11 3.42 -11.76 7.82
C GLU A 11 3.54 -13.25 7.52
N VAL A 12 4.36 -13.61 6.53
CA VAL A 12 4.62 -14.99 6.12
C VAL A 12 6.13 -15.20 6.03
N CYS A 13 6.67 -16.09 6.87
CA CYS A 13 8.11 -16.38 6.92
C CYS A 13 8.99 -15.13 7.12
N GLY A 14 8.51 -14.13 7.86
CA GLY A 14 9.21 -12.86 8.09
C GLY A 14 9.04 -11.82 6.99
N GLU A 15 8.28 -12.13 5.93
CA GLU A 15 7.97 -11.19 4.85
C GLU A 15 6.56 -10.63 4.97
N GLN A 16 6.38 -9.37 4.59
CA GLN A 16 5.09 -8.68 4.60
C GLN A 16 4.37 -8.92 3.26
N VAL A 17 3.25 -9.63 3.27
CA VAL A 17 2.56 -10.10 2.06
C VAL A 17 1.12 -9.58 2.03
N ILE A 18 0.74 -8.93 0.93
CA ILE A 18 -0.67 -8.62 0.65
C ILE A 18 -1.32 -9.83 0.01
N MET A 19 -2.45 -10.24 0.58
CA MET A 19 -3.25 -11.37 0.13
C MET A 19 -4.73 -11.00 0.03
N GLY A 20 -5.39 -11.58 -0.96
CA GLY A 20 -6.83 -11.49 -1.12
C GLY A 20 -7.55 -12.40 -0.10
N GLU A 21 -8.60 -11.89 0.53
CA GLU A 21 -9.54 -12.62 1.38
C GLU A 21 -10.98 -12.43 0.85
N GLY A 22 -11.83 -13.43 1.02
CA GLY A 22 -13.23 -13.38 0.57
C GLY A 22 -13.37 -13.13 -0.93
N LEU A 23 -14.07 -12.06 -1.32
CA LEU A 23 -14.24 -11.66 -2.73
C LEU A 23 -12.89 -11.30 -3.38
N GLY A 24 -11.95 -10.71 -2.63
CA GLY A 24 -10.61 -10.41 -3.13
C GLY A 24 -9.81 -11.66 -3.46
N ALA A 25 -10.04 -12.78 -2.77
CA ALA A 25 -9.36 -14.05 -3.05
C ALA A 25 -9.81 -14.70 -4.38
N LEU A 26 -11.03 -14.42 -4.84
CA LEU A 26 -11.57 -14.99 -6.08
C LEU A 26 -10.95 -14.35 -7.33
N ASP A 27 -10.62 -13.05 -7.25
CA ASP A 27 -10.04 -12.28 -8.37
C ASP A 27 -8.52 -12.07 -8.25
N PHE A 28 -7.90 -12.40 -7.11
CA PHE A 28 -6.49 -12.11 -6.86
C PHE A 28 -5.63 -13.38 -6.78
N GLY A 29 -5.17 -13.83 -7.94
CA GLY A 29 -4.19 -14.92 -8.07
C GLY A 29 -2.72 -14.50 -7.88
N LYS A 30 -2.45 -13.30 -7.35
CA LYS A 30 -1.09 -12.76 -7.18
C LYS A 30 -0.75 -12.65 -5.70
N LEU A 31 0.52 -12.85 -5.34
CA LEU A 31 1.05 -12.52 -4.03
C LEU A 31 1.96 -11.30 -4.21
N LEU A 32 1.72 -10.25 -3.42
CA LEU A 32 2.57 -9.08 -3.40
C LEU A 32 3.39 -9.09 -2.12
N VAL A 33 4.69 -9.28 -2.27
CA VAL A 33 5.65 -9.16 -1.18
C VAL A 33 6.11 -7.71 -1.10
N LEU A 34 6.00 -7.13 0.08
CA LEU A 34 6.36 -5.75 0.37
C LEU A 34 7.67 -5.71 1.15
N ASN A 35 8.50 -4.71 0.84
CA ASN A 35 9.56 -4.31 1.74
C ASN A 35 8.97 -3.58 2.96
N GLU A 36 9.81 -3.28 3.96
CA GLU A 36 9.37 -2.67 5.22
C GLU A 36 8.65 -1.33 5.00
N THR A 37 9.21 -0.44 4.18
CA THR A 37 8.62 0.88 3.89
C THR A 37 7.27 0.76 3.19
N ALA A 38 7.15 -0.14 2.20
CA ALA A 38 5.89 -0.38 1.50
C ALA A 38 4.82 -0.99 2.41
N ALA A 39 5.22 -1.91 3.29
CA ALA A 39 4.32 -2.49 4.29
C ALA A 39 3.82 -1.45 5.29
N TRP A 40 4.71 -0.58 5.76
CA TRP A 40 4.35 0.53 6.63
C TRP A 40 3.38 1.50 5.94
N LEU A 41 3.66 1.89 4.69
CA LEU A 41 2.75 2.73 3.89
C LEU A 41 1.37 2.09 3.70
N TRP A 42 1.32 0.79 3.44
CA TRP A 42 0.06 0.04 3.35
C TRP A 42 -0.73 0.10 4.66
N GLN A 43 -0.07 -0.06 5.80
CA GLN A 43 -0.72 0.05 7.12
C GLN A 43 -1.30 1.46 7.33
N GLN A 44 -0.53 2.51 7.00
CA GLN A 44 -1.04 3.89 7.08
C GLN A 44 -2.27 4.10 6.19
N ALA A 45 -2.24 3.59 4.97
CA ALA A 45 -3.34 3.70 4.02
C ALA A 45 -4.59 2.90 4.45
N ALA A 46 -4.41 1.74 5.09
CA ALA A 46 -5.51 0.89 5.56
C ALA A 46 -6.26 1.45 6.77
N GLU A 47 -5.63 2.32 7.54
CA GLU A 47 -6.27 3.05 8.66
C GLU A 47 -7.07 4.27 8.20
N MET A 48 -6.96 4.66 6.93
CA MET A 48 -7.63 5.82 6.35
C MET A 48 -8.86 5.41 5.54
N GLU A 49 -9.94 6.19 5.61
CA GLU A 49 -11.11 6.00 4.74
C GLU A 49 -10.77 6.31 3.28
N THR A 50 -10.01 7.38 3.07
CA THR A 50 -9.46 7.77 1.76
C THR A 50 -8.08 8.39 1.91
N PHE A 51 -7.28 8.27 0.86
CA PHE A 51 -5.93 8.83 0.78
C PHE A 51 -5.60 9.29 -0.65
N ASN A 52 -4.52 10.05 -0.76
CA ASN A 52 -3.92 10.50 -2.01
C ASN A 52 -2.38 10.53 -1.87
N VAL A 53 -1.69 10.88 -2.97
CA VAL A 53 -0.22 10.97 -3.00
C VAL A 53 0.30 11.93 -1.94
N ASP A 54 -0.29 13.12 -1.83
CA ASP A 54 0.19 14.17 -0.92
C ASP A 54 0.13 13.70 0.54
N LEU A 55 -0.99 13.12 0.96
CA LEU A 55 -1.20 12.66 2.34
C LEU A 55 -0.24 11.54 2.73
N LEU A 56 -0.02 10.56 1.84
CA LEU A 56 0.92 9.47 2.11
C LEU A 56 2.38 9.95 2.06
N THR A 57 2.69 10.95 1.25
CA THR A 57 4.01 11.60 1.23
C THR A 57 4.29 12.30 2.56
N GLU A 58 3.31 13.05 3.08
CA GLU A 58 3.44 13.69 4.41
C GLU A 58 3.67 12.66 5.52
N LYS A 59 2.98 11.51 5.48
CA LYS A 59 3.19 10.41 6.42
C LYS A 59 4.61 9.86 6.33
N LEU A 60 5.09 9.61 5.12
CA LEU A 60 6.44 9.10 4.88
C LEU A 60 7.49 10.05 5.47
N LEU A 61 7.40 11.35 5.15
CA LEU A 61 8.32 12.39 5.64
C LEU A 61 8.24 12.59 7.16
N GLY A 62 7.09 12.30 7.77
CA GLY A 62 6.95 12.34 9.23
C GLY A 62 7.64 11.19 9.96
N THR A 63 8.00 10.12 9.26
CA THR A 63 8.55 8.88 9.84
C THR A 63 9.98 8.61 9.37
N TYR A 64 10.28 8.93 8.12
CA TYR A 64 11.55 8.67 7.47
C TYR A 64 12.22 10.00 7.10
N ASP A 65 13.53 10.08 7.32
CA ASP A 65 14.35 11.23 6.93
C ASP A 65 14.82 11.06 5.48
N VAL A 66 13.94 11.45 4.55
CA VAL A 66 14.15 11.37 3.10
C VAL A 66 13.82 12.71 2.43
N ALA A 67 14.34 12.95 1.23
CA ALA A 67 14.04 14.16 0.51
C ALA A 67 12.55 14.22 0.11
N PRO A 68 11.86 15.37 0.22
CA PRO A 68 10.44 15.49 -0.15
C PRO A 68 10.12 15.05 -1.58
N GLU A 69 11.01 15.32 -2.53
CA GLU A 69 10.82 14.93 -3.93
C GLU A 69 10.93 13.42 -4.12
N GLU A 70 11.90 12.78 -3.46
CA GLU A 70 12.09 11.32 -3.48
C GLU A 70 10.91 10.61 -2.81
N ALA A 71 10.47 11.10 -1.65
CA ALA A 71 9.28 10.60 -0.97
C ALA A 71 8.04 10.65 -1.85
N ARG A 72 7.85 11.76 -2.57
CA ARG A 72 6.71 11.94 -3.47
C ARG A 72 6.78 11.00 -4.67
N GLU A 73 7.96 10.81 -5.25
CA GLU A 73 8.21 9.88 -6.36
C GLU A 73 7.90 8.45 -5.92
N ASP A 74 8.46 8.00 -4.81
CA ASP A 74 8.23 6.66 -4.24
C ASP A 74 6.74 6.39 -3.95
N VAL A 75 6.06 7.37 -3.33
CA VAL A 75 4.63 7.27 -3.03
C VAL A 75 3.79 7.26 -4.30
N SER A 76 4.16 8.02 -5.32
CA SER A 76 3.46 8.02 -6.61
C SER A 76 3.60 6.67 -7.30
N ASP A 77 4.81 6.12 -7.33
CA ASP A 77 5.13 4.83 -7.93
C ASP A 77 4.40 3.66 -7.25
N ILE A 78 4.39 3.64 -5.91
CA ILE A 78 3.71 2.56 -5.19
C ILE A 78 2.19 2.63 -5.36
N LEU A 79 1.60 3.83 -5.37
CA LEU A 79 0.17 3.99 -5.62
C LEU A 79 -0.21 3.56 -7.03
N GLN A 80 0.64 3.86 -8.02
CA GLN A 80 0.44 3.37 -9.38
C GLN A 80 0.48 1.83 -9.43
N LYS A 81 1.44 1.19 -8.73
CA LYS A 81 1.51 -0.27 -8.63
C LYS A 81 0.27 -0.86 -7.97
N TRP A 82 -0.26 -0.24 -6.92
CA TRP A 82 -1.50 -0.68 -6.26
C TRP A 82 -2.72 -0.56 -7.17
N GLN A 83 -2.82 0.51 -7.95
CA GLN A 83 -3.90 0.68 -8.95
C GLN A 83 -3.81 -0.38 -10.03
N GLN A 84 -2.63 -0.61 -10.61
CA GLN A 84 -2.41 -1.64 -11.63
C GLN A 84 -2.67 -3.06 -11.11
N ALA A 85 -2.36 -3.31 -9.84
CA ALA A 85 -2.67 -4.56 -9.17
C ALA A 85 -4.16 -4.67 -8.74
N GLY A 86 -4.95 -3.60 -8.90
CA GLY A 86 -6.36 -3.58 -8.56
C GLY A 86 -6.66 -3.58 -7.07
N LEU A 87 -5.70 -3.20 -6.21
CA LEU A 87 -5.80 -3.20 -4.74
C LEU A 87 -6.56 -1.99 -4.20
N VAL A 88 -6.62 -0.91 -4.98
CA VAL A 88 -7.28 0.34 -4.60
C VAL A 88 -8.40 0.67 -5.56
N GLU A 89 -9.39 1.41 -5.08
CA GLU A 89 -10.49 2.00 -5.85
C GLU A 89 -10.61 3.49 -5.53
N GLU A 90 -11.42 4.21 -6.32
CA GLU A 90 -11.58 5.66 -6.21
C GLU A 90 -12.29 6.09 -4.93
#